data_AF-A0A150GX19-F1
#
_entry.id   AF-A0A150GX19-F1
#
_cell.length_a   1.000
_cell.length_b   1.000
_cell.length_c   1.000
_cell.angle_alpha   90.00
_cell.angle_beta   90.00
_cell.angle_gamma   90.00
#
_symmetry.space_group_name_H-M   'P 1'
#
loop_
_entity.id
_entity.type
_entity.pdbx_description
1 polymer ?
#
loop_
_entity_poly.entity_id
_entity_poly.type
_entity_poly.pdbx_seq_one_letter_code
_entity_poly.pdbx_strand_id
1 'polypeptide(L)'
;MRSFSETNPFPAAALQASDAAARRAELARKAEEKAAAESERLRRAAAEERARKRQEELEALMDLNLATDIKVLELLYAKKLARRRALGCFLRADGVPALSGGKPSTGRPAAPVYWLPVKHNEGTLAVKERQQRELKDWEEAVMAELELEKDGLRQRAQARRDGIAERRQRAAEARAAGRLVGGGAAEEQEAAEDHEALEAVEFDAHHEDHGLDAEVDAALQEAVEAEAGERQNGPAGEAASGDAMEPADEAQPGDGMKDG
;
A
#
# COMPACT_ATOMS: atom_id res chain seq x y z
N MET A 1 -23.56 -14.95 109.44
CA MET A 1 -24.63 -14.72 108.44
C MET A 1 -24.01 -14.01 107.25
N ARG A 2 -23.70 -14.74 106.17
CA ARG A 2 -23.35 -14.18 104.86
C ARG A 2 -24.32 -14.76 103.85
N SER A 3 -25.26 -13.94 103.42
CA SER A 3 -26.26 -14.27 102.42
C SER A 3 -25.57 -14.25 101.06
N PHE A 4 -25.37 -15.43 100.46
CA PHE A 4 -24.96 -15.57 99.07
C PHE A 4 -26.19 -15.28 98.20
N SER A 5 -26.38 -14.03 97.81
CA SER A 5 -27.38 -13.62 96.82
C SER A 5 -26.67 -13.19 95.54
N GLU A 6 -26.08 -14.16 94.85
CA GLU A 6 -25.64 -14.01 93.46
C GLU A 6 -26.70 -14.61 92.55
N THR A 7 -27.80 -13.89 92.36
CA THR A 7 -28.66 -14.10 91.20
C THR A 7 -27.90 -13.57 89.99
N ASN A 8 -27.13 -14.42 89.31
CA ASN A 8 -26.52 -14.13 88.01
C ASN A 8 -27.63 -13.97 86.96
N PRO A 9 -27.94 -12.74 86.47
CA PRO A 9 -28.96 -12.56 85.47
C PRO A 9 -28.34 -12.51 84.07
N PHE A 10 -27.51 -13.48 83.68
CA PHE A 10 -26.82 -13.40 82.37
C PHE A 10 -26.64 -14.74 81.66
N PRO A 11 -27.68 -15.18 80.95
CA PRO A 11 -27.44 -15.74 79.61
C PRO A 11 -28.27 -15.07 78.50
N ALA A 12 -29.44 -14.51 78.80
CA ALA A 12 -30.37 -14.02 77.76
C ALA A 12 -29.90 -12.74 77.03
N ALA A 13 -29.36 -11.75 77.76
CA ALA A 13 -28.86 -10.51 77.16
C ALA A 13 -27.59 -10.71 76.32
N ALA A 14 -26.72 -11.65 76.73
CA ALA A 14 -25.51 -12.00 75.99
C ALA A 14 -25.84 -12.75 74.68
N LEU A 15 -26.84 -13.63 74.70
CA LEU A 15 -27.34 -14.32 73.49
C LEU A 15 -27.98 -13.33 72.50
N GLN A 16 -28.82 -12.40 72.98
CA GLN A 16 -29.42 -11.37 72.14
C GLN A 16 -28.38 -10.42 71.51
N ALA A 17 -27.32 -10.07 72.25
CA ALA A 17 -26.21 -9.28 71.73
C ALA A 17 -25.40 -10.05 70.67
N SER A 18 -25.18 -11.35 70.87
CA SER A 18 -24.55 -12.25 69.89
C SER A 18 -25.39 -12.35 68.61
N ASP A 19 -26.71 -12.52 68.72
CA ASP A 19 -27.62 -12.58 67.57
C ASP A 19 -27.65 -11.25 66.80
N ALA A 20 -27.65 -10.12 67.51
CA ALA A 20 -27.57 -8.80 66.89
C ALA A 20 -26.23 -8.57 66.17
N ALA A 21 -25.12 -9.05 66.75
CA ALA A 21 -23.80 -9.01 66.12
C ALA A 21 -23.71 -9.90 64.88
N ALA A 22 -24.27 -11.12 64.94
CA ALA A 22 -24.34 -12.04 63.80
C ALA A 22 -25.13 -11.45 62.63
N ARG A 23 -26.30 -10.84 62.89
CA ARG A 23 -27.10 -10.17 61.86
C ARG A 23 -26.37 -8.99 61.23
N ARG A 24 -25.62 -8.21 62.02
CA ARG A 24 -24.79 -7.10 61.49
C ARG A 24 -23.65 -7.63 60.62
N ALA A 25 -23.00 -8.72 61.02
CA ALA A 25 -21.95 -9.35 60.22
C ALA A 25 -22.49 -9.92 58.90
N GLU A 26 -23.67 -10.54 58.89
CA GLU A 26 -24.31 -11.01 57.65
C GLU A 26 -24.72 -9.87 56.72
N LEU A 27 -25.25 -8.77 57.26
CA LEU A 27 -25.57 -7.59 56.47
C LEU A 27 -24.32 -6.93 55.89
N ALA A 28 -23.21 -6.89 56.64
CA ALA A 28 -21.92 -6.41 56.15
C ALA A 28 -21.39 -7.29 55.02
N ARG A 29 -21.41 -8.63 55.16
CA ARG A 29 -21.02 -9.55 54.09
C ARG A 29 -21.87 -9.39 52.83
N LYS A 30 -23.19 -9.27 52.97
CA LYS A 30 -24.08 -9.01 51.81
C LYS A 30 -23.81 -7.67 51.15
N ALA A 31 -23.39 -6.65 51.91
CA ALA A 31 -23.01 -5.35 51.35
C ALA A 31 -21.66 -5.44 50.60
N GLU A 32 -20.69 -6.17 51.16
CA GLU A 32 -19.39 -6.43 50.54
C GLU A 32 -19.53 -7.26 49.25
N GLU A 33 -20.35 -8.31 49.26
CA GLU A 33 -20.65 -9.13 48.07
C GLU A 33 -21.29 -8.31 46.96
N LYS A 34 -22.21 -7.39 47.30
CA LYS A 34 -22.82 -6.47 46.33
C LYS A 34 -21.80 -5.48 45.77
N ALA A 35 -20.97 -4.88 46.64
CA ALA A 35 -19.93 -3.96 46.21
C ALA A 35 -18.88 -4.66 45.33
N ALA A 36 -18.52 -5.91 45.64
CA ALA A 36 -17.63 -6.73 44.83
C ALA A 36 -18.25 -7.01 43.45
N ALA A 37 -19.51 -7.46 43.39
CA ALA A 37 -20.22 -7.72 42.14
C ALA A 37 -20.38 -6.45 41.27
N GLU A 38 -20.66 -5.30 41.87
CA GLU A 38 -20.72 -4.01 41.17
C GLU A 38 -19.34 -3.61 40.64
N SER A 39 -18.27 -3.81 41.43
CA SER A 39 -16.91 -3.52 40.99
C SER A 39 -16.46 -4.40 39.82
N GLU A 40 -16.82 -5.69 39.81
CA GLU A 40 -16.56 -6.59 38.69
C GLU A 40 -17.34 -6.17 37.45
N ARG A 41 -18.61 -5.80 37.60
CA ARG A 41 -19.44 -5.30 36.50
C ARG A 41 -18.83 -4.04 35.88
N LEU A 42 -18.37 -3.10 36.70
CA LEU A 42 -17.71 -1.88 36.21
C LEU A 42 -16.38 -2.19 35.51
N ARG A 43 -15.60 -3.16 36.00
CA ARG A 43 -14.36 -3.59 35.33
C ARG A 43 -14.64 -4.22 33.97
N ARG A 44 -15.65 -5.09 33.87
CA ARG A 44 -16.07 -5.70 32.60
C ARG A 44 -16.56 -4.65 31.62
N ALA A 45 -17.42 -3.73 32.06
CA ALA A 45 -17.90 -2.62 31.23
C ALA A 45 -16.75 -1.73 30.73
N ALA A 46 -15.79 -1.39 31.60
CA ALA A 46 -14.62 -0.61 31.21
C ALA A 46 -13.70 -1.36 30.23
N ALA A 47 -13.60 -2.69 30.33
CA ALA A 47 -12.86 -3.51 29.37
C ALA A 47 -13.57 -3.52 28.00
N GLU A 48 -14.89 -3.75 27.98
CA GLU A 48 -15.71 -3.73 26.76
C GLU A 48 -15.66 -2.37 26.05
N GLU A 49 -15.68 -1.25 26.79
CA GLU A 49 -15.52 0.08 26.21
C GLU A 49 -14.15 0.29 25.57
N ARG A 50 -13.07 -0.23 26.16
CA ARG A 50 -11.73 -0.13 25.56
C ARG A 50 -11.63 -0.99 24.31
N ALA A 51 -12.13 -2.22 24.35
CA ALA A 51 -12.20 -3.11 23.20
C ALA A 51 -12.97 -2.46 22.05
N ARG A 52 -14.14 -1.86 22.36
CA ARG A 52 -14.94 -1.14 21.37
C ARG A 52 -14.20 0.07 20.77
N LYS A 53 -13.53 0.88 21.58
CA LYS A 53 -12.77 2.04 21.07
C LYS A 53 -11.63 1.63 20.15
N ARG A 54 -10.86 0.61 20.54
CA ARG A 54 -9.82 0.03 19.68
C ARG A 54 -10.42 -0.45 18.37
N GLN A 55 -11.60 -1.05 18.43
CA GLN A 55 -12.27 -1.52 17.24
C GLN A 55 -12.67 -0.40 16.28
N GLU A 56 -13.24 0.68 16.81
CA GLU A 56 -13.58 1.88 16.04
C GLU A 56 -12.31 2.52 15.43
N GLU A 57 -11.19 2.52 16.15
CA GLU A 57 -9.89 2.99 15.66
C GLU A 57 -9.34 2.12 14.52
N LEU A 58 -9.40 0.78 14.65
CA LEU A 58 -8.97 -0.14 13.60
C LEU A 58 -9.80 0.01 12.32
N GLU A 59 -11.12 0.17 12.44
CA GLU A 59 -11.99 0.44 11.29
C GLU A 59 -11.63 1.75 10.60
N ALA A 60 -11.38 2.81 11.38
CA ALA A 60 -10.96 4.10 10.86
C ALA A 60 -9.60 4.03 10.14
N LEU A 61 -8.65 3.23 10.63
CA LEU A 61 -7.37 3.00 9.96
C LEU A 61 -7.55 2.24 8.64
N MET A 62 -8.42 1.24 8.59
CA MET A 62 -8.73 0.53 7.34
C MET A 62 -9.42 1.43 6.31
N ASP A 63 -10.32 2.32 6.74
CA ASP A 63 -10.93 3.34 5.88
C ASP A 63 -9.88 4.32 5.33
N LEU A 64 -8.97 4.79 6.20
CA LEU A 64 -7.89 5.69 5.81
C LEU A 64 -6.94 5.04 4.81
N ASN A 65 -6.62 3.77 5.00
CA ASN A 65 -5.77 3.01 4.09
C ASN A 65 -6.43 2.91 2.70
N LEU A 66 -7.68 2.45 2.62
CA LEU A 66 -8.43 2.40 1.35
C LEU A 66 -8.52 3.78 0.66
N ALA A 67 -8.75 4.85 1.43
CA ALA A 67 -8.78 6.20 0.88
C ALA A 67 -7.42 6.61 0.30
N THR A 68 -6.32 6.19 0.92
CA THR A 68 -4.96 6.46 0.46
C THR A 68 -4.67 5.69 -0.83
N ASP A 69 -4.98 4.39 -0.89
CA ASP A 69 -4.81 3.56 -2.08
C ASP A 69 -5.56 4.13 -3.29
N ILE A 70 -6.82 4.52 -3.09
CA ILE A 70 -7.63 5.16 -4.14
C ILE A 70 -6.96 6.44 -4.63
N LYS A 71 -6.35 7.24 -3.74
CA LYS A 71 -5.68 8.49 -4.11
C LYS A 71 -4.38 8.24 -4.86
N VAL A 72 -3.59 7.25 -4.45
CA VAL A 72 -2.38 6.82 -5.18
C VAL A 72 -2.76 6.38 -6.59
N LEU A 73 -3.80 5.57 -6.71
CA LEU A 73 -4.31 5.11 -7.99
C LEU A 73 -4.75 6.28 -8.90
N GLU A 74 -5.51 7.24 -8.35
CA GLU A 74 -5.92 8.45 -9.06
C GLU A 74 -4.72 9.26 -9.57
N LEU A 75 -3.66 9.39 -8.77
CA LEU A 75 -2.43 10.10 -9.17
C LEU A 75 -1.68 9.38 -10.31
N LEU A 76 -1.58 8.05 -10.25
CA LEU A 76 -0.97 7.24 -11.31
C LEU A 76 -1.70 7.41 -12.64
N TYR A 77 -3.04 7.35 -12.61
CA TYR A 77 -3.86 7.54 -13.80
C TYR A 77 -3.82 8.99 -14.30
N ALA A 78 -3.85 9.97 -13.40
CA ALA A 78 -3.66 11.37 -13.78
C ALA A 78 -2.32 11.59 -14.48
N LYS A 79 -1.24 10.96 -14.01
CA LYS A 79 0.09 11.00 -14.65
C LYS A 79 0.09 10.31 -16.02
N LYS A 80 -0.54 9.13 -16.14
CA LYS A 80 -0.73 8.39 -17.41
C LYS A 80 -1.47 9.26 -18.45
N LEU A 81 -2.58 9.87 -18.05
CA LEU A 81 -3.37 10.78 -18.88
C LEU A 81 -2.59 12.04 -19.27
N ALA A 82 -1.94 12.71 -18.31
CA ALA A 82 -1.17 13.92 -18.54
C ALA A 82 -0.03 13.70 -19.56
N ARG A 83 0.70 12.59 -19.42
CA ARG A 83 1.77 12.21 -20.36
C ARG A 83 1.22 12.02 -21.77
N ARG A 84 0.08 11.34 -21.92
CA ARG A 84 -0.52 11.09 -23.23
C ARG A 84 -1.09 12.37 -23.85
N ARG A 85 -1.73 13.23 -23.06
CA ARG A 85 -2.22 14.56 -23.49
C ARG A 85 -1.10 15.45 -24.00
N ALA A 86 0.03 15.49 -23.28
CA ALA A 86 1.21 16.23 -23.71
C ALA A 86 1.73 15.75 -25.06
N LEU A 87 1.72 14.44 -25.31
CA LEU A 87 2.10 13.85 -26.59
C LEU A 87 1.04 14.03 -27.69
N GLY A 88 -0.24 14.18 -27.32
CA GLY A 88 -1.36 14.38 -28.24
C GLY A 88 -1.33 15.70 -29.01
N CYS A 89 -0.47 16.64 -28.62
CA CYS A 89 -0.22 17.86 -29.38
C CYS A 89 0.60 17.62 -30.66
N PHE A 90 1.29 16.48 -30.76
CA PHE A 90 2.15 16.13 -31.88
C PHE A 90 1.48 15.10 -32.79
N LEU A 91 1.79 15.16 -34.07
CA LEU A 91 1.44 14.11 -35.02
C LEU A 91 2.34 12.90 -34.78
N ARG A 92 1.71 11.75 -34.52
CA ARG A 92 2.40 10.47 -34.39
C ARG A 92 2.60 9.83 -35.76
N ALA A 93 3.83 9.44 -36.08
CA ALA A 93 4.18 8.57 -37.20
C ALA A 93 4.58 7.19 -36.67
N ASP A 94 3.79 6.18 -37.00
CA ASP A 94 4.08 4.78 -36.69
C ASP A 94 4.88 4.16 -37.83
N GLY A 95 5.97 3.45 -37.50
CA GLY A 95 6.74 2.68 -38.48
C GLY A 95 7.88 3.41 -39.18
N VAL A 96 8.39 4.54 -38.65
CA VAL A 96 9.67 5.10 -39.14
C VAL A 96 10.80 4.20 -38.62
N PRO A 97 11.53 3.47 -39.49
CA PRO A 97 12.68 2.71 -39.04
C PRO A 97 13.66 3.67 -38.35
N ALA A 98 14.17 3.28 -37.18
CA ALA A 98 15.13 4.10 -36.46
C ALA A 98 16.26 4.48 -37.41
N LEU A 99 16.46 5.79 -37.64
CA LEU A 99 17.45 6.33 -38.58
C LEU A 99 18.91 6.04 -38.15
N SER A 100 19.14 5.27 -37.09
CA SER A 100 20.46 4.71 -36.81
C SER A 100 20.72 3.63 -37.87
N GLY A 101 21.76 3.80 -38.69
CA GLY A 101 22.19 2.87 -39.75
C GLY A 101 22.63 1.46 -39.29
N GLY A 102 22.07 0.96 -38.19
CA GLY A 102 22.19 -0.42 -37.74
C GLY A 102 21.09 -1.28 -38.39
N LYS A 103 21.46 -2.50 -38.79
CA LYS A 103 20.56 -3.50 -39.37
C LYS A 103 19.24 -3.60 -38.58
N PRO A 104 18.09 -3.76 -39.24
CA PRO A 104 16.82 -3.95 -38.56
C PRO A 104 16.92 -5.20 -37.68
N SER A 105 16.96 -5.02 -36.36
CA SER A 105 16.85 -6.14 -35.42
C SER A 105 15.43 -6.67 -35.53
N THR A 106 15.29 -7.87 -36.08
CA THR A 106 14.03 -8.62 -36.17
C THR A 106 13.48 -8.86 -34.76
N GLY A 107 12.61 -7.97 -34.27
CA GLY A 107 11.91 -8.17 -33.00
C GLY A 107 11.52 -6.92 -32.24
N ARG A 108 12.13 -5.75 -32.49
CA ARG A 108 11.76 -4.51 -31.76
C ARG A 108 10.80 -3.65 -32.58
N PRO A 109 9.59 -3.35 -32.10
CA PRO A 109 8.71 -2.41 -32.79
C PRO A 109 9.39 -1.04 -32.86
N ALA A 110 9.37 -0.42 -34.05
CA ALA A 110 9.97 0.89 -34.25
C ALA A 110 9.36 1.92 -33.28
N ALA A 111 10.22 2.69 -32.60
CA ALA A 111 9.74 3.72 -31.68
C ALA A 111 8.91 4.77 -32.43
N PRO A 112 7.75 5.18 -31.91
CA PRO A 112 6.91 6.17 -32.58
C PRO A 112 7.61 7.52 -32.61
N VAL A 113 7.66 8.14 -33.79
CA VAL A 113 8.22 9.50 -33.98
C VAL A 113 7.08 10.50 -33.87
N TYR A 114 7.25 11.50 -33.00
CA TYR A 114 6.30 12.59 -32.80
C TYR A 114 6.84 13.85 -33.46
N TRP A 115 6.02 14.51 -34.27
CA TRP A 115 6.42 15.71 -35.00
C TRP A 115 5.26 16.71 -35.12
N LEU A 116 5.57 17.98 -35.34
CA LEU A 116 4.56 19.03 -35.53
C LEU A 116 4.91 19.84 -36.78
N PRO A 117 4.04 19.90 -37.80
CA PRO A 117 4.29 20.73 -38.99
C PRO A 117 4.26 22.21 -38.64
N VAL A 118 5.13 23.00 -39.28
CA VAL A 118 5.12 24.48 -39.20
C VAL A 118 3.82 25.07 -39.77
N LYS A 119 3.27 24.44 -40.82
CA LYS A 119 1.95 24.75 -41.40
C LYS A 119 1.21 23.45 -41.69
N HIS A 120 -0.03 23.36 -41.23
CA HIS A 120 -0.87 22.21 -41.54
C HIS A 120 -1.38 22.29 -42.99
N ASN A 121 -1.28 21.18 -43.72
CA ASN A 121 -2.06 20.93 -44.93
C ASN A 121 -3.29 20.07 -44.60
N GLU A 122 -4.22 19.92 -45.55
CA GLU A 122 -5.47 19.16 -45.37
C GLU A 122 -5.22 17.72 -44.87
N GLY A 123 -4.21 17.04 -45.41
CA GLY A 123 -3.83 15.69 -44.96
C GLY A 123 -3.39 15.64 -43.49
N THR A 124 -2.54 16.58 -43.05
CA THR A 124 -2.10 16.66 -41.66
C THR A 124 -3.22 17.09 -40.71
N LEU A 125 -4.20 17.88 -41.16
CA LEU A 125 -5.40 18.19 -40.37
C LEU A 125 -6.25 16.94 -40.17
N ALA A 126 -6.49 16.16 -41.22
CA ALA A 126 -7.22 14.91 -41.12
C ALA A 126 -6.55 13.92 -40.15
N VAL A 127 -5.21 13.81 -40.18
CA VAL A 127 -4.46 13.00 -39.21
C VAL A 127 -4.61 13.54 -37.79
N LYS A 128 -4.49 14.85 -37.60
CA LYS A 128 -4.67 15.50 -36.29
C LYS A 128 -6.05 15.22 -35.71
N GLU A 129 -7.11 15.40 -36.50
CA GLU A 129 -8.49 15.16 -36.07
C GLU A 129 -8.73 13.69 -35.71
N ARG A 130 -8.14 12.77 -36.48
CA ARG A 130 -8.20 11.33 -36.16
C ARG A 130 -7.49 11.03 -34.84
N GLN A 131 -6.28 11.54 -34.64
CA GLN A 131 -5.52 11.33 -33.40
C GLN A 131 -6.20 11.97 -32.19
N GLN A 132 -6.90 13.10 -32.36
CA GLN A 132 -7.71 13.70 -31.31
C GLN A 132 -8.92 12.84 -30.93
N ARG A 133 -9.57 12.18 -31.89
CA ARG A 133 -10.63 11.20 -31.62
C ARG A 133 -10.07 9.99 -30.89
N GLU A 134 -9.01 9.40 -31.40
CA GLU A 134 -8.32 8.26 -30.76
C GLU A 134 -7.85 8.60 -29.33
N LEU A 135 -7.37 9.83 -29.10
CA LEU A 135 -7.01 10.29 -27.75
C LEU A 135 -8.23 10.34 -26.84
N LYS A 136 -9.36 10.89 -27.30
CA LYS A 136 -10.59 10.95 -26.50
C LYS A 136 -11.11 9.56 -26.16
N ASP A 137 -11.21 8.68 -27.15
CA ASP A 137 -11.66 7.30 -26.95
C ASP A 137 -10.75 6.56 -25.96
N TRP A 138 -9.44 6.79 -26.05
CA TRP A 138 -8.46 6.26 -25.10
C TRP A 138 -8.61 6.86 -23.70
N GLU A 139 -8.85 8.17 -23.57
CA GLU A 139 -9.10 8.81 -22.27
C GLU A 139 -10.34 8.25 -21.60
N GLU A 140 -11.43 8.06 -22.35
CA GLU A 140 -12.66 7.44 -21.86
C GLU A 140 -12.42 6.01 -21.39
N ALA A 141 -11.67 5.21 -22.16
CA ALA A 141 -11.30 3.85 -21.78
C ALA A 141 -10.44 3.81 -20.51
N VAL A 142 -9.45 4.70 -20.38
CA VAL A 142 -8.58 4.79 -19.20
C VAL A 142 -9.33 5.27 -17.97
N MET A 143 -10.31 6.17 -18.12
CA MET A 143 -11.18 6.57 -17.01
C MET A 143 -12.10 5.42 -16.57
N ALA A 144 -12.60 4.61 -17.51
CA ALA A 144 -13.37 3.41 -17.17
C ALA A 144 -12.52 2.34 -16.45
N GLU A 145 -11.26 2.15 -16.88
CA GLU A 145 -10.27 1.29 -16.23
C GLU A 145 -10.03 1.74 -14.77
N LEU A 146 -9.81 3.04 -14.55
CA LEU A 146 -9.64 3.62 -13.21
C LEU A 146 -10.83 3.33 -12.29
N GLU A 147 -12.05 3.53 -12.76
CA GLU A 147 -13.24 3.30 -11.92
C GLU A 147 -13.41 1.81 -11.61
N LEU A 148 -13.12 0.91 -12.56
CA LEU A 148 -13.14 -0.54 -12.32
C LEU A 148 -12.10 -0.97 -11.29
N GLU A 149 -10.90 -0.39 -11.33
CA GLU A 149 -9.85 -0.67 -10.34
C GLU A 149 -10.19 -0.11 -8.95
N LYS A 150 -10.79 1.09 -8.87
CA LYS A 150 -11.33 1.64 -7.62
C LYS A 150 -12.40 0.72 -7.02
N ASP A 151 -13.30 0.21 -7.85
CA ASP A 151 -14.32 -0.74 -7.40
C ASP A 151 -13.69 -2.05 -6.94
N GLY A 152 -12.65 -2.54 -7.62
CA GLY A 152 -11.86 -3.68 -7.18
C GLY A 152 -11.22 -3.47 -5.80
N LEU A 153 -10.64 -2.29 -5.54
CA LEU A 153 -10.09 -1.93 -4.23
C LEU A 153 -11.19 -1.91 -3.14
N ARG A 154 -12.33 -1.30 -3.42
CA ARG A 154 -13.49 -1.27 -2.51
C ARG A 154 -14.00 -2.67 -2.19
N GLN A 155 -14.10 -3.54 -3.19
CA GLN A 155 -14.53 -4.93 -3.02
C GLN A 155 -13.55 -5.73 -2.16
N ARG A 156 -12.23 -5.60 -2.40
CA ARG A 156 -11.21 -6.23 -1.56
C ARG A 156 -11.27 -5.72 -0.12
N ALA A 157 -11.41 -4.41 0.07
CA ALA A 157 -11.55 -3.81 1.40
C ALA A 157 -12.82 -4.31 2.11
N GLN A 158 -13.95 -4.41 1.40
CA GLN A 158 -15.18 -4.96 1.96
C GLN A 158 -15.03 -6.44 2.32
N ALA A 159 -14.45 -7.26 1.45
CA ALA A 159 -14.19 -8.66 1.74
C ALA A 159 -13.32 -8.87 2.99
N ARG A 160 -12.35 -7.97 3.22
CA ARG A 160 -11.55 -7.96 4.47
C ARG A 160 -12.42 -7.67 5.69
N ARG A 161 -13.30 -6.67 5.62
CA ARG A 161 -14.24 -6.34 6.71
C ARG A 161 -15.16 -7.51 7.02
N ASP A 162 -15.75 -8.09 5.99
CA ASP A 162 -16.65 -9.23 6.12
C ASP A 162 -15.91 -10.42 6.73
N GLY A 163 -14.67 -10.69 6.30
CA GLY A 163 -13.83 -11.75 6.88
C GLY A 163 -13.48 -11.54 8.35
N ILE A 164 -13.20 -10.30 8.77
CA ILE A 164 -12.97 -9.95 10.18
C ILE A 164 -14.26 -10.11 10.99
N ALA A 165 -15.37 -9.59 10.49
CA ALA A 165 -16.67 -9.70 11.13
C ALA A 165 -17.11 -11.16 11.31
N GLU A 166 -16.91 -11.99 10.29
CA GLU A 166 -17.22 -13.41 10.34
C GLU A 166 -16.37 -14.16 11.38
N ARG A 167 -15.06 -13.87 11.45
CA ARG A 167 -14.18 -14.45 12.49
C ARG A 167 -14.65 -14.09 13.89
N ARG A 168 -15.06 -12.84 14.10
CA ARG A 168 -15.62 -12.39 15.39
C ARG A 168 -16.93 -13.05 15.72
N GLN A 169 -17.82 -13.21 14.73
CA GLN A 169 -19.06 -13.92 14.94
C GLN A 169 -18.78 -15.36 15.34
N ARG A 170 -17.88 -16.06 14.65
CA ARG A 170 -17.47 -17.42 15.01
C ARG A 170 -16.85 -17.49 16.41
N ALA A 171 -16.02 -16.52 16.80
CA ALA A 171 -15.45 -16.45 18.15
C ALA A 171 -16.53 -16.21 19.23
N ALA A 172 -17.49 -15.32 18.97
CA ALA A 172 -18.61 -15.07 19.86
C ALA A 172 -19.52 -16.30 20.00
N GLU A 173 -19.82 -16.98 18.90
CA GLU A 173 -20.59 -18.23 18.88
C GLU A 173 -19.85 -19.35 19.62
N ALA A 174 -18.53 -19.48 19.47
CA ALA A 174 -17.72 -20.45 20.21
C ALA A 174 -17.71 -20.19 21.73
N ARG A 175 -17.66 -18.92 22.14
CA ARG A 175 -17.81 -18.52 23.55
C ARG A 175 -19.21 -18.83 24.07
N ALA A 176 -20.25 -18.57 23.27
CA ALA A 176 -21.64 -18.87 23.64
C ALA A 176 -21.94 -20.38 23.69
N ALA A 177 -21.30 -21.19 22.84
CA ALA A 177 -21.46 -22.64 22.75
C ALA A 177 -20.72 -23.44 23.84
N GLY A 178 -20.02 -22.77 24.77
CA GLY A 178 -19.59 -23.39 26.02
C GLY A 178 -18.23 -24.10 26.01
N ARG A 179 -17.27 -23.65 25.17
CA ARG A 179 -15.86 -24.07 25.32
C ARG A 179 -15.12 -23.10 26.26
N LEU A 180 -15.12 -23.43 27.55
CA LEU A 180 -14.30 -22.80 28.61
C LEU A 180 -12.83 -22.61 28.18
N VAL A 181 -12.26 -21.42 28.39
CA VAL A 181 -10.97 -21.24 29.09
C VAL A 181 -11.06 -19.96 29.92
N GLY A 182 -10.59 -20.02 31.16
CA GLY A 182 -10.75 -18.97 32.19
C GLY A 182 -10.27 -17.58 31.79
N GLY A 183 -10.65 -16.58 32.60
CA GLY A 183 -10.51 -15.14 32.36
C GLY A 183 -9.12 -14.55 32.10
N GLY A 184 -8.10 -15.34 31.80
CA GLY A 184 -6.83 -14.90 31.20
C GLY A 184 -6.73 -15.15 29.69
N ALA A 185 -7.50 -16.09 29.12
CA ALA A 185 -7.41 -16.45 27.70
C ALA A 185 -8.11 -15.44 26.77
N ALA A 186 -9.02 -14.60 27.29
CA ALA A 186 -9.70 -13.59 26.49
C ALA A 186 -8.77 -12.41 26.13
N GLU A 187 -7.89 -11.98 27.04
CA GLU A 187 -6.90 -10.93 26.77
C GLU A 187 -5.77 -11.40 25.84
N GLU A 188 -5.32 -12.66 25.96
CA GLU A 188 -4.29 -13.22 25.06
C GLU A 188 -4.83 -13.46 23.64
N GLN A 189 -6.10 -13.82 23.49
CA GLN A 189 -6.69 -14.06 22.18
C GLN A 189 -7.11 -12.75 21.49
N GLU A 190 -7.52 -11.73 22.24
CA GLU A 190 -7.73 -10.37 21.72
C GLU A 190 -6.41 -9.71 21.29
N ALA A 191 -5.32 -9.90 22.06
CA ALA A 191 -3.99 -9.44 21.67
C ALA A 191 -3.42 -10.16 20.42
N ALA A 192 -3.76 -11.44 20.22
CA ALA A 192 -3.37 -12.18 19.02
C ALA A 192 -4.18 -11.77 17.78
N GLU A 193 -5.49 -11.53 17.94
CA GLU A 193 -6.35 -11.00 16.86
C GLU A 193 -5.95 -9.57 16.46
N ASP A 194 -5.55 -8.73 17.42
CA ASP A 194 -5.04 -7.37 17.18
C ASP A 194 -3.67 -7.37 16.48
N HIS A 195 -2.77 -8.30 16.84
CA HIS A 195 -1.47 -8.44 16.17
C HIS A 195 -1.62 -8.92 14.72
N GLU A 196 -2.52 -9.86 14.45
CA GLU A 196 -2.77 -10.37 13.09
C GLU A 196 -3.49 -9.32 12.22
N ALA A 197 -4.37 -8.50 12.80
CA ALA A 197 -4.99 -7.38 12.09
C ALA A 197 -3.95 -6.28 11.73
N LEU A 198 -2.98 -6.02 12.60
CA LEU A 198 -1.86 -5.12 12.33
C LEU A 198 -0.88 -5.70 11.30
N GLU A 199 -0.53 -6.99 11.38
CA GLU A 199 0.30 -7.66 10.37
C GLU A 199 -0.37 -7.69 8.99
N ALA A 200 -1.70 -7.86 8.91
CA ALA A 200 -2.42 -7.78 7.65
C ALA A 200 -2.42 -6.37 7.03
N VAL A 201 -2.23 -5.32 7.84
CA VAL A 201 -2.03 -3.93 7.38
C VAL A 201 -0.56 -3.72 6.98
N GLU A 202 0.39 -4.34 7.69
CA GLU A 202 1.83 -4.17 7.48
C GLU A 202 2.37 -5.00 6.29
N PHE A 203 1.76 -6.15 5.98
CA PHE A 203 2.16 -6.97 4.82
C PHE A 203 1.80 -6.32 3.47
N ASP A 204 0.81 -5.43 3.42
CA ASP A 204 0.44 -4.67 2.21
C ASP A 204 1.35 -3.44 2.01
N ALA A 205 1.92 -2.88 3.09
CA ALA A 205 2.91 -1.80 3.00
C ALA A 205 4.27 -2.28 2.44
N HIS A 206 4.58 -3.58 2.56
CA HIS A 206 5.87 -4.16 2.15
C HIS A 206 5.85 -5.01 0.88
N HIS A 207 4.67 -5.35 0.31
CA HIS A 207 4.60 -6.11 -0.94
C HIS A 207 4.66 -5.25 -2.22
N GLU A 208 4.59 -3.92 -2.11
CA GLU A 208 4.73 -3.03 -3.27
C GLU A 208 6.07 -2.25 -3.32
N ASP A 209 6.79 -2.12 -2.19
CA ASP A 209 8.04 -1.34 -2.17
C ASP A 209 9.29 -2.14 -2.61
N HIS A 210 9.29 -3.47 -2.45
CA HIS A 210 10.42 -4.30 -2.90
C HIS A 210 10.28 -4.90 -4.31
N GLY A 211 9.08 -4.84 -4.91
CA GLY A 211 8.89 -5.26 -6.30
C GLY A 211 9.32 -4.18 -7.31
N LEU A 212 9.15 -2.91 -6.94
CA LEU A 212 9.44 -1.79 -7.82
C LEU A 212 10.91 -1.35 -7.76
N ASP A 213 11.54 -1.40 -6.58
CA ASP A 213 12.98 -1.13 -6.48
C ASP A 213 13.81 -2.26 -7.08
N ALA A 214 13.40 -3.53 -6.94
CA ALA A 214 14.13 -4.64 -7.56
C ALA A 214 14.01 -4.69 -9.10
N GLU A 215 12.86 -4.31 -9.68
CA GLU A 215 12.72 -4.22 -11.16
C GLU A 215 13.40 -2.97 -11.73
N VAL A 216 13.35 -1.83 -11.03
CA VAL A 216 14.02 -0.60 -11.47
C VAL A 216 15.54 -0.70 -11.29
N ASP A 217 16.02 -1.28 -10.18
CA ASP A 217 17.44 -1.54 -9.97
C ASP A 217 17.95 -2.66 -10.87
N ALA A 218 17.18 -3.72 -11.15
CA ALA A 218 17.58 -4.71 -12.16
C ALA A 218 17.66 -4.09 -13.56
N ALA A 219 16.72 -3.22 -13.94
CA ALA A 219 16.75 -2.53 -15.23
C ALA A 219 17.86 -1.48 -15.33
N LEU A 220 18.22 -0.81 -14.23
CA LEU A 220 19.36 0.10 -14.17
C LEU A 220 20.69 -0.64 -14.11
N GLN A 221 20.78 -1.75 -13.37
CA GLN A 221 21.99 -2.55 -13.23
C GLN A 221 22.30 -3.32 -14.52
N GLU A 222 21.28 -3.81 -15.25
CA GLU A 222 21.45 -4.37 -16.59
C GLU A 222 21.88 -3.30 -17.61
N ALA A 223 21.39 -2.06 -17.48
CA ALA A 223 21.84 -0.93 -18.32
C ALA A 223 23.28 -0.48 -18.01
N VAL A 224 23.70 -0.53 -16.74
CA VAL A 224 25.05 -0.15 -16.30
C VAL A 224 26.07 -1.27 -16.56
N GLU A 225 25.70 -2.54 -16.43
CA GLU A 225 26.55 -3.68 -16.80
C GLU A 225 26.70 -3.81 -18.33
N ALA A 226 25.68 -3.43 -19.11
CA ALA A 226 25.78 -3.31 -20.56
C ALA A 226 26.71 -2.14 -20.99
N GLU A 227 26.70 -1.00 -20.29
CA GLU A 227 27.65 0.09 -20.54
C GLU A 227 29.08 -0.22 -20.06
N ALA A 228 29.24 -1.00 -18.98
CA ALA A 228 30.54 -1.35 -18.43
C ALA A 228 31.21 -2.52 -19.17
N GLY A 229 30.42 -3.46 -19.71
CA GLY A 229 30.91 -4.60 -20.50
C GLY A 229 31.48 -4.21 -21.87
N GLU A 230 31.07 -3.07 -22.43
CA GLU A 230 31.51 -2.61 -23.76
C GLU A 230 32.78 -1.73 -23.72
N ARG A 231 33.33 -1.44 -22.53
CA ARG A 231 34.61 -0.72 -22.38
C ARG A 231 35.83 -1.60 -22.05
N GLN A 232 35.65 -2.91 -21.79
CA GLN A 232 36.76 -3.77 -21.33
C GLN A 232 37.23 -4.85 -22.32
N ASN A 233 36.69 -4.89 -23.54
CA ASN A 233 37.22 -5.74 -24.61
C ASN A 233 37.69 -4.88 -25.80
N GLY A 234 38.68 -4.03 -25.55
CA GLY A 234 39.49 -3.47 -26.63
C GLY A 234 40.33 -4.58 -27.26
N PRO A 235 40.19 -4.89 -28.56
CA PRO A 235 41.16 -5.76 -29.21
C PRO A 235 42.46 -4.98 -29.36
N ALA A 236 43.51 -5.53 -28.77
CA ALA A 236 44.89 -5.16 -29.00
C ALA A 236 45.24 -5.23 -30.50
N GLY A 237 46.08 -4.30 -30.93
CA GLY A 237 47.22 -4.59 -31.80
C GLY A 237 46.94 -5.09 -33.21
N GLU A 238 46.84 -4.15 -34.15
CA GLU A 238 47.91 -3.92 -35.13
C GLU A 238 48.54 -5.16 -35.80
N ALA A 239 48.10 -5.46 -37.02
CA ALA A 239 48.95 -5.64 -38.21
C ALA A 239 48.11 -6.08 -39.42
N ALA A 240 48.18 -5.33 -40.52
CA ALA A 240 48.58 -5.82 -41.85
C ALA A 240 47.94 -5.05 -43.02
N SER A 241 48.84 -4.41 -43.78
CA SER A 241 48.93 -4.33 -45.25
C SER A 241 47.92 -3.51 -46.07
N GLY A 242 48.49 -2.71 -46.98
CA GLY A 242 47.84 -2.03 -48.12
C GLY A 242 48.28 -0.57 -48.17
N ASP A 243 49.51 -0.24 -48.55
CA ASP A 243 50.05 -0.22 -49.92
C ASP A 243 49.11 0.47 -50.94
N ALA A 244 49.42 1.73 -51.27
CA ALA A 244 49.25 2.31 -52.61
C ALA A 244 49.72 3.79 -52.67
N MET A 245 50.78 3.98 -53.45
CA MET A 245 50.93 4.99 -54.51
C MET A 245 51.38 6.43 -54.19
N GLU A 246 52.52 6.78 -54.80
CA GLU A 246 53.14 8.10 -54.94
C GLU A 246 52.21 9.20 -55.48
N PRO A 247 52.48 10.48 -55.14
CA PRO A 247 52.22 11.61 -56.02
C PRO A 247 53.52 12.11 -56.67
N ALA A 248 53.56 12.04 -58.00
CA ALA A 248 54.51 12.77 -58.82
C ALA A 248 54.12 14.25 -58.88
N ASP A 249 55.07 15.09 -58.48
CA ASP A 249 55.58 16.29 -59.16
C ASP A 249 54.71 16.91 -60.29
N GLU A 250 54.30 18.17 -60.13
CA GLU A 250 54.59 19.22 -61.12
C GLU A 250 54.13 20.62 -60.65
N ALA A 251 55.14 21.47 -60.44
CA ALA A 251 55.29 22.84 -60.91
C ALA A 251 54.10 23.84 -60.86
N GLN A 252 54.32 24.90 -60.06
CA GLN A 252 53.78 26.26 -60.28
C GLN A 252 54.13 26.80 -61.67
N PRO A 253 53.31 27.71 -62.23
CA PRO A 253 53.52 29.15 -62.04
C PRO A 253 52.18 29.86 -61.73
N GLY A 254 52.10 30.85 -60.84
CA GLY A 254 52.79 32.13 -60.93
C GLY A 254 51.99 33.08 -61.84
N ASP A 255 51.06 33.86 -61.28
CA ASP A 255 50.82 35.22 -61.78
C ASP A 255 50.16 36.09 -60.71
N GLY A 256 50.72 37.29 -60.54
CA GLY A 256 50.24 38.29 -59.62
C GLY A 256 49.28 39.24 -60.32
N MET A 257 48.26 39.71 -59.61
CA MET A 257 47.67 40.99 -59.92
C MET A 257 47.21 41.70 -58.64
N LYS A 258 47.64 42.96 -58.59
CA LYS A 258 47.39 44.01 -57.61
C LYS A 258 45.90 44.15 -57.26
N ASP A 259 45.63 44.54 -56.02
CA ASP A 259 44.88 45.76 -55.69
C ASP A 259 44.92 45.99 -54.17
N GLY A 260 45.36 47.18 -53.75
CA GLY A 260 45.41 47.62 -52.35
C GLY A 260 46.68 48.36 -51.97
#